data_AF-A0A660SUP1-F1
#
_entry.id   AF-A0A660SUP1-F1
#
_cell.length_a   1.000
_cell.length_b   1.000
_cell.length_c   1.000
_cell.angle_alpha   90.00
_cell.angle_beta   90.00
_cell.angle_gamma   90.00
#
_symmetry.space_group_name_H-M   'P 1'
#
loop_
_entity.id
_entity.type
_entity.pdbx_description
1 polymer ?
#
loop_
_entity_poly.entity_id
_entity_poly.type
_entity_poly.pdbx_seq_one_letter_code
_entity_poly.pdbx_strand_id
1 'polypeptide(L)'
;MMNMRDGYPAIGIGGSDDEATIEFENPESVKRGLVLVRALFGAVYVGIPHGFILGFYGAAAGFVQFLAWWAILFTGKYPESMFDFVMGYLRWSMRVSLYLSYYSDEYPPFNGN
;
A
#
# COMPACT_ATOMS: atom_id res chain seq x y z
N MET A 1 -25.22 5.56 -2.59
CA MET A 1 -25.88 4.32 -3.04
C MET A 1 -27.25 4.26 -2.40
N MET A 2 -28.25 3.86 -3.19
CA MET A 2 -29.61 3.60 -2.71
C MET A 2 -29.54 2.52 -1.63
N ASN A 3 -30.04 2.82 -0.44
CA ASN A 3 -30.23 1.85 0.62
C ASN A 3 -31.38 0.91 0.22
N MET A 4 -31.07 -0.17 -0.49
CA MET A 4 -32.07 -1.15 -0.95
C MET A 4 -32.46 -2.18 0.10
N ARG A 5 -31.85 -2.15 1.31
CA ARG A 5 -32.20 -3.05 2.41
C ARG A 5 -32.23 -2.29 3.74
N ASP A 6 -33.38 -2.34 4.39
CA ASP A 6 -33.65 -1.66 5.65
C ASP A 6 -33.32 -2.59 6.82
N GLY A 7 -32.03 -2.78 7.06
CA GLY A 7 -31.51 -3.59 8.17
C GLY A 7 -30.36 -2.86 8.84
N TYR A 8 -30.42 -2.73 10.17
CA TYR A 8 -29.32 -2.18 10.96
C TYR A 8 -28.38 -3.34 11.33
N PRO A 9 -27.09 -3.29 10.96
CA PRO A 9 -26.17 -4.38 11.27
C PRO A 9 -26.01 -4.51 12.77
N ALA A 10 -25.80 -5.73 13.25
CA ALA A 10 -25.54 -5.98 14.66
C ALA A 10 -24.25 -5.26 15.11
N ILE A 11 -24.38 -4.18 15.89
CA ILE A 11 -23.23 -3.50 16.50
C ILE A 11 -22.75 -4.33 17.70
N GLY A 12 -21.74 -5.16 17.49
CA GLY A 12 -21.07 -5.94 18.53
C GLY A 12 -19.98 -6.84 17.98
N ILE A 13 -19.00 -7.22 18.82
CA ILE A 13 -17.85 -8.07 18.44
C ILE A 13 -18.27 -9.51 18.02
N GLY A 14 -19.56 -9.85 18.15
CA GLY A 14 -20.16 -11.10 17.67
C GLY A 14 -21.46 -10.88 16.89
N GLY A 15 -21.62 -9.74 16.21
CA GLY A 15 -22.77 -9.47 15.36
C GLY A 15 -22.77 -10.38 14.13
N SER A 16 -23.39 -11.55 14.23
CA SER A 16 -23.70 -12.39 13.08
C SER A 16 -25.00 -11.90 12.44
N ASP A 17 -24.89 -11.13 11.37
CA ASP A 17 -26.02 -10.89 10.47
C ASP A 17 -26.20 -12.18 9.64
N ASP A 18 -27.40 -12.77 9.64
CA ASP A 18 -27.74 -14.04 8.95
C ASP A 18 -27.43 -14.04 7.44
N GLU A 19 -27.11 -12.87 6.85
CA GLU A 19 -26.91 -12.69 5.41
C GLU A 19 -25.50 -12.22 5.01
N ALA A 20 -24.66 -11.75 5.94
CA ALA A 20 -23.33 -11.22 5.61
C ALA A 20 -22.31 -11.43 6.74
N THR A 21 -21.62 -12.57 6.69
CA THR A 21 -20.44 -12.82 7.53
C THR A 21 -19.27 -12.00 6.97
N ILE A 22 -18.96 -10.87 7.61
CA ILE A 22 -17.71 -10.15 7.34
C ILE A 22 -16.60 -10.91 8.09
N GLU A 23 -15.94 -11.83 7.38
CA GLU A 23 -14.78 -12.57 7.89
C GLU A 23 -13.58 -11.63 7.90
N PHE A 24 -13.41 -10.89 9.01
CA PHE A 24 -12.17 -10.18 9.25
C PHE A 24 -11.12 -11.22 9.61
N GLU A 25 -10.10 -11.38 8.77
CA GLU A 25 -8.88 -12.07 9.13
C GLU A 25 -8.21 -11.26 10.25
N ASN A 26 -8.62 -11.55 11.48
CA ASN A 26 -8.09 -10.93 12.68
C ASN A 26 -6.82 -11.72 13.03
N PRO A 27 -5.61 -11.16 12.90
CA PRO A 27 -4.41 -11.87 13.30
C PRO A 27 -4.52 -12.19 14.80
N GLU A 28 -4.71 -13.46 15.12
CA GLU A 28 -5.16 -13.99 16.42
C GLU A 28 -4.29 -13.57 17.63
N SER A 29 -3.10 -13.01 17.42
CA SER A 29 -2.23 -12.54 18.50
C SER A 29 -1.17 -11.55 18.03
N VAL A 30 -1.54 -10.26 17.96
CA VAL A 30 -0.54 -9.19 17.84
C VAL A 30 0.26 -9.11 19.14
N LYS A 31 1.47 -9.67 19.15
CA LYS A 31 2.39 -9.58 20.30
C LYS A 31 2.83 -8.13 20.46
N ARG A 32 2.22 -7.41 21.40
CA ARG A 32 2.45 -5.98 21.67
C ARG A 32 3.94 -5.59 21.80
N GLY A 33 4.76 -6.49 22.36
CA GLY A 33 6.22 -6.29 22.45
C GLY A 33 6.94 -6.33 21.09
N LEU A 34 6.46 -7.14 20.14
CA LEU A 34 6.96 -7.18 18.78
C LEU A 34 6.65 -5.89 18.03
N VAL A 35 5.50 -5.26 18.30
CA VAL A 35 5.13 -3.95 17.74
C VAL A 35 6.12 -2.87 18.19
N LEU A 36 6.51 -2.84 19.46
CA LEU A 36 7.50 -1.89 19.98
C LEU A 36 8.89 -2.12 19.36
N VAL A 37 9.32 -3.38 19.24
CA VAL A 37 10.60 -3.72 18.61
C VAL A 37 10.58 -3.36 17.12
N ARG A 38 9.47 -3.64 16.43
CA ARG A 38 9.27 -3.24 15.03
C ARG A 38 9.21 -1.72 14.86
N ALA A 39 8.67 -1.01 15.84
CA ALA A 39 8.66 0.45 15.83
C ALA A 39 10.03 1.06 16.02
N LEU A 40 10.82 0.52 16.94
CA LEU A 40 12.14 1.04 17.23
C LEU A 40 13.19 0.61 16.19
N PHE A 41 13.15 -0.65 15.76
CA PHE A 41 14.18 -1.27 14.90
C PHE A 41 13.65 -1.63 13.51
N GLY A 42 12.40 -2.05 13.38
CA GLY A 42 11.81 -2.43 12.08
C GLY A 42 11.70 -1.24 11.13
N ALA A 43 11.26 -0.07 11.61
CA ALA A 43 11.23 1.14 10.80
C ALA A 43 12.63 1.58 10.31
N VAL A 44 13.66 1.41 11.13
CA VAL A 44 15.05 1.78 10.78
C VAL A 44 15.66 0.72 9.84
N TYR A 45 15.54 -0.56 10.18
CA TYR A 45 16.11 -1.66 9.43
C TYR A 45 15.45 -1.87 8.06
N VAL A 46 14.15 -1.62 7.95
CA VAL A 46 13.41 -1.69 6.68
C VAL A 46 13.49 -0.36 5.95
N GLY A 47 13.33 0.75 6.67
CA GLY A 47 13.30 2.10 6.09
C GLY A 47 14.62 2.56 5.49
N ILE A 48 15.78 2.19 6.04
CA ILE A 48 17.08 2.56 5.45
C ILE A 48 17.31 1.90 4.08
N PRO A 49 17.29 0.56 3.94
CA PRO A 49 17.52 -0.09 2.64
C PRO A 49 16.37 0.17 1.66
N HIS A 50 15.11 0.12 2.09
CA HIS A 50 13.99 0.40 1.19
C HIS A 50 13.93 1.87 0.82
N GLY A 51 14.16 2.78 1.77
CA GLY A 51 14.15 4.22 1.52
C GLY A 51 15.27 4.65 0.56
N PHE A 52 16.45 4.02 0.63
CA PHE A 52 17.54 4.32 -0.30
C PHE A 52 17.18 3.92 -1.74
N ILE A 53 16.66 2.70 -1.92
CA ILE A 53 16.29 2.20 -3.25
C ILE A 53 15.02 2.94 -3.76
N LEU A 54 14.02 3.20 -2.91
CA LEU A 54 12.84 4.00 -3.24
C LEU A 54 13.21 5.43 -3.60
N GLY A 55 14.22 6.02 -2.95
CA GLY A 55 14.69 7.37 -3.27
C GLY A 55 15.25 7.44 -4.69
N PHE A 56 16.11 6.50 -5.07
CA PHE A 56 16.62 6.41 -6.45
C PHE A 56 15.53 6.09 -7.46
N TYR A 57 14.64 5.14 -7.15
CA TYR A 57 13.52 4.80 -8.02
C TYR A 57 12.58 6.00 -8.18
N GLY A 58 12.26 6.72 -7.09
CA GLY A 58 11.43 7.92 -7.12
C GLY A 58 12.04 9.04 -7.95
N ALA A 59 13.36 9.25 -7.88
CA ALA A 59 14.06 10.21 -8.73
C ALA A 59 13.95 9.82 -10.23
N ALA A 60 14.15 8.54 -10.55
CA ALA A 60 13.95 8.04 -11.90
C ALA A 60 12.49 8.17 -12.37
N ALA A 61 11.52 7.89 -11.49
CA ALA A 61 10.09 8.00 -11.78
C ALA A 61 9.69 9.46 -12.03
N GLY A 62 10.24 10.41 -11.26
CA GLY A 62 10.06 11.83 -11.50
C GLY A 62 10.64 12.28 -12.85
N PHE A 63 11.82 11.78 -13.22
CA PHE A 63 12.41 12.05 -14.53
C PHE A 63 11.58 11.46 -15.68
N VAL A 64 11.11 10.22 -15.54
CA VAL A 64 10.21 9.56 -16.50
C VAL A 64 8.90 10.32 -16.62
N GLN A 65 8.32 10.77 -15.50
CA GLN A 65 7.09 11.58 -15.51
C GLN A 65 7.29 12.91 -16.25
N PHE A 66 8.45 13.55 -16.09
CA PHE A 66 8.80 14.76 -16.82
C PHE A 66 8.92 14.50 -18.33
N LEU A 67 9.55 13.39 -18.74
CA LEU A 67 9.58 12.98 -20.14
C LEU A 67 8.21 12.59 -20.68
N ALA A 68 7.39 11.91 -19.88
CA ALA A 68 6.03 11.53 -20.24
C ALA A 68 5.16 12.77 -20.49
N TRP A 69 5.33 13.84 -19.71
CA TRP A 69 4.66 15.11 -19.95
C TRP A 69 4.96 15.66 -21.35
N TRP A 70 6.24 15.68 -21.76
CA TRP A 70 6.62 16.06 -23.12
C TRP A 70 6.05 15.10 -24.17
N ALA A 71 6.13 13.78 -23.92
CA ALA A 71 5.58 12.78 -24.83
C ALA A 71 4.08 12.98 -25.05
N ILE A 72 3.30 13.30 -24.01
CA ILE A 72 1.87 13.56 -24.13
C ILE A 72 1.60 14.82 -24.96
N LEU A 73 2.41 15.87 -24.82
CA LEU A 73 2.25 17.09 -25.61
C LEU A 73 2.42 16.84 -27.11
N PHE A 74 3.35 15.97 -27.51
CA PHE A 74 3.60 15.68 -28.93
C PHE A 74 2.73 14.54 -29.48
N THR A 75 2.51 13.49 -28.69
CA THR A 75 1.83 12.26 -29.14
C THR A 75 0.36 12.18 -28.71
N GLY A 76 -0.10 13.02 -27.78
CA GLY A 76 -1.46 13.01 -27.23
C GLY A 76 -1.80 11.76 -26.41
N LYS A 77 -0.83 10.88 -26.16
CA LYS A 77 -0.99 9.60 -25.46
C LYS A 77 0.12 9.43 -24.43
N TYR A 78 -0.21 8.83 -23.30
CA TYR A 78 0.77 8.47 -22.27
C TYR A 78 1.46 7.16 -22.69
N PRO A 79 2.81 7.11 -22.84
CA PRO A 79 3.51 5.89 -23.21
C PRO A 79 3.35 4.79 -22.15
N GLU A 80 2.90 3.60 -22.54
CA GLU A 80 2.58 2.49 -21.64
C GLU A 80 3.77 2.08 -20.77
N SER A 81 4.97 2.02 -21.36
CA SER A 81 6.20 1.67 -20.62
C SER A 81 6.57 2.67 -19.52
N MET A 82 6.30 3.97 -19.74
CA MET A 82 6.52 5.01 -18.72
C MET A 82 5.49 4.89 -17.60
N PHE A 83 4.26 4.50 -17.95
CA PHE A 83 3.16 4.36 -17.00
C PHE A 83 3.41 3.19 -16.07
N ASP A 84 3.78 2.04 -16.63
CA ASP A 84 4.11 0.84 -15.87
C ASP A 84 5.28 1.08 -14.91
N PHE A 85 6.28 1.85 -15.33
CA PHE A 85 7.42 2.21 -14.49
C PHE A 85 7.00 3.04 -13.27
N VAL A 86 6.19 4.09 -13.49
CA VAL A 86 5.68 4.96 -12.41
C VAL A 86 4.72 4.19 -11.51
N MET A 87 3.89 3.31 -12.07
CA MET A 87 3.01 2.43 -11.30
C MET A 87 3.77 1.44 -10.43
N GLY A 88 4.84 0.84 -10.94
CA GLY A 88 5.72 -0.04 -10.15
C GLY A 88 6.30 0.68 -8.93
N TYR A 89 6.78 1.92 -9.13
CA TYR A 89 7.25 2.76 -8.03
C TYR A 89 6.13 3.05 -7.01
N LEU A 90 4.95 3.47 -7.47
CA LEU A 90 3.85 3.82 -6.59
C LEU A 90 3.33 2.62 -5.79
N ARG A 91 3.20 1.44 -6.41
CA ARG A 91 2.81 0.20 -5.73
C ARG A 91 3.81 -0.16 -4.64
N TRP A 92 5.09 -0.15 -4.97
CA TRP A 92 6.13 -0.49 -4.01
C TRP A 92 6.23 0.52 -2.86
N SER A 93 6.14 1.82 -3.16
CA SER A 93 6.08 2.90 -2.16
C SER A 93 4.89 2.73 -1.22
N MET A 94 3.71 2.39 -1.76
CA MET A 94 2.51 2.16 -0.97
C MET A 94 2.64 0.92 -0.06
N ARG A 95 3.25 -0.18 -0.55
CA ARG A 95 3.55 -1.37 0.28
C ARG A 95 4.47 -1.01 1.45
N VAL A 96 5.53 -0.24 1.20
CA VAL A 96 6.46 0.21 2.26
C VAL A 96 5.77 1.16 3.24
N SER A 97 4.93 2.08 2.76
CA SER A 97 4.14 2.97 3.61
C SER A 97 3.19 2.20 4.51
N LEU A 98 2.44 1.24 3.98
CA LEU A 98 1.52 0.39 4.76
C LEU A 98 2.25 -0.42 5.84
N TYR A 99 3.44 -0.94 5.54
CA TYR A 99 4.28 -1.65 6.51
C TYR A 99 4.79 -0.72 7.63
N LEU A 100 5.18 0.51 7.29
CA LEU A 100 5.67 1.50 8.26
C LEU A 100 4.56 2.12 9.09
N SER A 101 3.35 2.22 8.54
CA SER A 101 2.15 2.73 9.21
C SER A 101 1.40 1.67 10.04
N TYR A 102 1.96 0.46 10.18
CA TYR A 102 1.36 -0.67 10.91
C TYR A 102 -0.03 -1.09 10.41
N TYR A 103 -0.36 -0.77 9.15
CA TYR A 103 -1.60 -1.22 8.52
C TYR A 103 -1.51 -2.68 8.06
N SER A 104 -0.30 -3.17 7.78
CA SER A 104 -0.05 -4.57 7.48
C SER A 104 1.15 -5.08 8.25
N ASP A 105 1.06 -6.31 8.75
CA ASP A 105 2.16 -7.05 9.37
C ASP A 105 3.02 -7.80 8.36
N GLU A 106 2.58 -7.87 7.11
CA GLU A 106 3.27 -8.57 6.04
C GLU A 106 4.47 -7.77 5.53
N TYR A 107 5.64 -8.41 5.51
CA TYR A 107 6.88 -7.76 5.05
C TYR A 107 6.80 -7.46 3.55
N PRO A 108 7.03 -6.21 3.11
CA PRO A 108 6.91 -5.84 1.72
C PRO A 108 8.02 -6.51 0.90
N PRO A 109 7.71 -7.19 -0.22
CA PRO A 109 8.73 -7.68 -1.12
C PRO A 109 9.46 -6.51 -1.81
N PHE A 110 10.74 -6.72 -2.18
CA PHE A 110 11.55 -5.75 -2.94
C PHE A 110 11.15 -5.73 -4.43
N ASN A 111 9.86 -5.60 -4.72
CA ASN A 111 9.36 -5.54 -6.09
C ASN A 111 8.13 -4.62 -6.21
N GLY A 112 7.89 -4.15 -7.44
CA GLY A 112 6.76 -3.28 -7.79
C GLY A 112 5.60 -4.00 -8.48
N ASN A 113 5.61 -5.32 -8.54
CA ASN A 113 4.60 -6.13 -9.24
C ASN A 113 3.40 -6.47 -8.35
#